data_AF-T0XZI8-F1
#
_entry.id   AF-T0XZI8-F1
#
_cell.length_a   1.000
_cell.length_b   1.000
_cell.length_c   1.000
_cell.angle_alpha   90.00
_cell.angle_beta   90.00
_cell.angle_gamma   90.00
#
_symmetry.space_group_name_H-M   'P 1'
#
loop_
_entity.id
_entity.type
_entity.pdbx_description
1 polymer ?
#
loop_
_entity_poly.entity_id
_entity_poly.type
_entity_poly.pdbx_seq_one_letter_code
_entity_poly.pdbx_strand_id
1 'polypeptide(L)'
;MSKDPGAALAREFLGETNALYERIVKNGELRPLTLSDVESLDLSPLTKAQEALDQAGVAFLETLDLADLLVLTHRFEIIVRALAPYGREDGPLAAHLAALSGQGPQGAYRKASAESAALFARRKLGQA
;
A
#
# COMPACT_ATOMS: atom_id res chain seq x y z
N MET A 1 -23.78 -7.11 -16.33
CA MET A 1 -22.94 -7.59 -15.21
C MET A 1 -22.45 -6.37 -14.45
N SER A 2 -23.17 -5.95 -13.40
CA SER A 2 -22.71 -4.85 -12.55
C SER A 2 -21.59 -5.40 -11.68
N LYS A 3 -20.33 -5.08 -11.99
CA LYS A 3 -19.20 -5.37 -11.11
C LYS A 3 -19.26 -4.28 -10.04
N ASP A 4 -19.71 -4.62 -8.85
CA ASP A 4 -19.62 -3.70 -7.71
C ASP A 4 -18.13 -3.41 -7.46
N PRO A 5 -17.65 -2.18 -7.74
CA PRO A 5 -16.24 -1.86 -7.61
C PRO A 5 -15.78 -1.92 -6.14
N GLY A 6 -16.68 -1.71 -5.17
CA GLY A 6 -16.37 -1.82 -3.74
C GLY A 6 -16.07 -3.25 -3.32
N ALA A 7 -16.86 -4.22 -3.82
CA ALA A 7 -16.65 -5.64 -3.52
C ALA A 7 -15.34 -6.19 -4.12
N ALA A 8 -14.97 -5.73 -5.31
CA ALA A 8 -13.70 -6.11 -5.92
C ALA A 8 -12.51 -5.59 -5.12
N LEU A 9 -12.56 -4.32 -4.72
CA LEU A 9 -11.54 -3.66 -3.93
C LEU A 9 -11.37 -4.29 -2.54
N ALA A 10 -12.48 -4.63 -1.87
CA ALA A 10 -12.43 -5.26 -0.55
C ALA A 10 -11.77 -6.65 -0.58
N ARG A 11 -12.06 -7.43 -1.62
CA ARG A 11 -11.44 -8.74 -1.84
C ARG A 11 -9.98 -8.63 -2.20
N GLU A 12 -9.61 -7.65 -3.03
CA GLU A 12 -8.20 -7.35 -3.32
C GLU A 12 -7.45 -7.01 -2.03
N PHE A 13 -8.00 -6.10 -1.22
CA PHE A 13 -7.37 -5.71 0.04
C PHE A 13 -7.21 -6.87 1.03
N LEU A 14 -8.23 -7.72 1.18
CA LEU A 14 -8.14 -8.94 1.99
C LEU A 14 -7.07 -9.90 1.46
N GLY A 15 -7.05 -10.15 0.15
CA GLY A 15 -6.07 -11.04 -0.49
C GLY A 15 -4.64 -10.56 -0.29
N GLU A 16 -4.40 -9.26 -0.44
CA GLU A 16 -3.07 -8.68 -0.30
C GLU A 16 -2.62 -8.60 1.16
N THR A 17 -3.54 -8.31 2.09
CA THR A 17 -3.27 -8.41 3.53
C THR A 17 -2.91 -9.84 3.90
N ASN A 18 -3.58 -10.83 3.31
CA ASN A 18 -3.27 -12.24 3.53
C ASN A 18 -1.88 -12.63 3.01
N ALA A 19 -1.52 -12.20 1.81
CA ALA A 19 -0.20 -12.46 1.23
C ALA A 19 0.92 -11.83 2.05
N LEU A 20 0.73 -10.59 2.53
CA LEU A 20 1.70 -9.91 3.38
C LEU A 20 1.83 -10.61 4.74
N TYR A 21 0.72 -11.00 5.34
CA TYR A 21 0.69 -11.77 6.58
C TYR A 21 1.51 -13.06 6.46
N GLU A 22 1.35 -13.84 5.38
CA GLU A 22 2.07 -15.10 5.17
C GLU A 22 3.58 -14.92 4.94
N ARG A 23 4.03 -13.73 4.52
CA ARG A 23 5.46 -13.40 4.45
C ARG A 23 6.06 -13.11 5.81
N ILE A 24 5.26 -12.56 6.71
CA ILE A 24 5.66 -12.09 8.05
C ILE A 24 5.49 -13.20 9.09
N VAL A 25 4.47 -14.04 8.94
CA VAL A 25 4.13 -15.15 9.83
C VAL A 25 4.42 -16.47 9.15
N LYS A 26 5.23 -17.31 9.80
CA LYS A 26 5.56 -18.65 9.31
C LYS A 26 5.20 -19.67 10.38
N ASN A 27 4.45 -20.71 10.00
CA ASN A 27 3.98 -21.75 10.92
C ASN A 27 3.19 -21.21 12.13
N GLY A 28 2.46 -20.09 11.96
CA GLY A 28 1.68 -19.45 13.02
C GLY A 28 2.48 -18.55 13.95
N GLU A 29 3.80 -18.41 13.74
CA GLU A 29 4.66 -17.55 14.55
C GLU A 29 5.17 -16.36 13.76
N LEU A 30 5.28 -15.21 14.45
CA LEU A 30 5.88 -14.01 13.88
C LEU A 30 7.37 -14.27 13.63
N ARG A 31 7.78 -14.24 12.37
CA ARG A 31 9.20 -14.35 12.02
C ARG A 31 9.91 -13.05 12.41
N PRO A 32 11.13 -13.11 12.98
CA PRO A 32 11.95 -11.90 13.10
C PRO A 32 12.22 -11.36 11.69
N LEU A 33 11.80 -10.12 11.47
CA LEU A 33 12.11 -9.40 10.25
C LEU A 33 13.51 -8.77 10.39
N THR A 34 14.22 -8.68 9.29
CA THR A 34 15.38 -7.81 9.14
C THR A 34 14.99 -6.56 8.37
N LEU A 35 15.88 -5.58 8.35
CA LEU A 35 15.66 -4.40 7.52
C LEU A 35 15.52 -4.75 6.03
N SER A 36 16.42 -5.61 5.53
CA SER A 36 16.38 -6.07 4.14
C SER A 36 15.09 -6.82 3.81
N ASP A 37 14.52 -7.54 4.77
CA ASP A 37 13.21 -8.18 4.57
C ASP A 37 12.13 -7.13 4.35
N VAL A 38 12.07 -6.09 5.19
CA VAL A 38 11.07 -5.02 5.11
C VAL A 38 11.18 -4.25 3.79
N GLU A 39 12.39 -3.94 3.33
CA GLU A 39 12.63 -3.27 2.04
C GLU A 39 12.20 -4.14 0.84
N SER A 40 12.25 -5.47 1.00
CA SER A 40 11.80 -6.43 -0.03
C SER A 40 10.30 -6.70 -0.01
N LEU A 41 9.58 -6.27 1.03
CA LEU A 41 8.13 -6.41 1.09
C LEU A 41 7.48 -5.47 0.07
N ASP A 42 6.57 -6.03 -0.71
CA ASP A 42 5.67 -5.22 -1.53
C ASP A 42 4.58 -4.67 -0.62
N LEU A 43 4.67 -3.37 -0.34
CA LEU A 43 3.67 -2.63 0.46
C LEU A 43 2.72 -1.83 -0.41
N SER A 44 2.86 -1.88 -1.75
CA SER A 44 1.96 -1.19 -2.68
C SER A 44 0.47 -1.52 -2.45
N PRO A 45 0.09 -2.75 -2.03
CA PRO A 45 -1.31 -3.02 -1.72
C PRO A 45 -1.84 -2.27 -0.50
N LEU A 46 -1.00 -2.08 0.53
CA LEU A 46 -1.38 -1.29 1.71
C LEU A 46 -1.57 0.18 1.33
N THR A 47 -0.71 0.70 0.44
CA THR A 47 -0.84 2.08 -0.08
C THR A 47 -2.12 2.27 -0.88
N LYS A 48 -2.44 1.33 -1.79
CA LYS A 48 -3.70 1.37 -2.55
C LYS A 48 -4.93 1.27 -1.65
N ALA A 49 -4.86 0.43 -0.61
CA ALA A 49 -5.93 0.31 0.36
C ALA A 49 -6.13 1.60 1.17
N GLN A 50 -5.03 2.27 1.55
CA GLN A 50 -5.08 3.59 2.17
C GLN A 50 -5.72 4.62 1.24
N GLU A 51 -5.33 4.67 -0.04
CA GLU A 51 -5.94 5.57 -1.02
C GLU A 51 -7.45 5.32 -1.17
N ALA A 52 -7.86 4.05 -1.16
CA ALA A 52 -9.27 3.71 -1.24
C ALA A 52 -10.04 4.04 0.04
N LEU A 53 -9.42 3.87 1.20
CA LEU A 53 -9.95 4.33 2.48
C LEU A 53 -10.12 5.85 2.49
N ASP A 54 -9.17 6.60 1.94
CA ASP A 54 -9.22 8.06 1.85
C ASP A 54 -10.33 8.54 0.88
N GLN A 55 -10.58 7.79 -0.20
CA GLN A 55 -11.59 8.15 -1.22
C GLN A 55 -13.01 7.71 -0.86
N ALA A 56 -13.19 6.50 -0.33
CA ALA A 56 -14.48 5.85 -0.15
C ALA A 56 -14.80 5.52 1.32
N GLY A 57 -13.88 5.79 2.25
CA GLY A 57 -14.01 5.38 3.64
C GLY A 57 -13.99 3.86 3.80
N VAL A 58 -14.50 3.36 4.93
CA VAL A 58 -14.58 1.92 5.21
C VAL A 58 -15.76 1.23 4.50
N ALA A 59 -16.57 1.95 3.74
CA ALA A 59 -17.80 1.44 3.13
C ALA A 59 -17.56 0.27 2.17
N PHE A 60 -16.38 0.22 1.52
CA PHE A 60 -16.04 -0.92 0.65
C PHE A 60 -15.89 -2.23 1.44
N LEU A 61 -15.50 -2.16 2.72
CA LEU A 61 -15.36 -3.33 3.59
C LEU A 61 -16.71 -3.91 4.03
N GLU A 62 -17.81 -3.15 3.94
CA GLU A 62 -19.16 -3.64 4.25
C GLU A 62 -19.61 -4.76 3.29
N THR A 63 -18.91 -4.93 2.18
CA THR A 63 -19.13 -6.02 1.22
C THR A 63 -18.51 -7.35 1.63
N LEU A 64 -17.62 -7.34 2.64
CA LEU A 64 -17.03 -8.54 3.23
C LEU A 64 -17.97 -9.13 4.30
N ASP A 65 -17.92 -10.44 4.47
CA ASP A 65 -18.62 -11.06 5.59
C ASP A 65 -17.86 -10.83 6.91
N LEU A 66 -18.52 -11.14 8.03
CA LEU A 66 -17.93 -10.94 9.35
C LEU A 66 -16.66 -11.77 9.57
N ALA A 67 -16.58 -12.97 9.00
CA ALA A 67 -15.41 -13.82 9.16
C ALA A 67 -14.19 -13.21 8.47
N ASP A 68 -14.38 -12.72 7.24
CA ASP A 68 -13.37 -12.02 6.47
C ASP A 68 -12.93 -10.72 7.15
N LEU A 69 -13.85 -9.95 7.74
CA LEU A 69 -13.53 -8.75 8.51
C LEU A 69 -12.69 -9.05 9.76
N LEU A 70 -13.01 -10.13 10.49
CA LEU A 70 -12.24 -10.57 11.65
C LEU A 70 -10.84 -11.01 11.25
N VAL A 71 -10.72 -11.78 10.16
CA VAL A 71 -9.44 -12.21 9.59
C VAL A 71 -8.61 -11.00 9.17
N LEU A 72 -9.21 -10.05 8.44
CA LEU A 72 -8.56 -8.82 8.00
C LEU A 72 -8.01 -8.03 9.18
N THR A 73 -8.85 -7.79 10.19
CA THR A 73 -8.49 -7.01 11.38
C THR A 73 -7.33 -7.65 12.14
N HIS A 74 -7.41 -8.96 12.39
CA HIS A 74 -6.37 -9.70 13.11
C HIS A 74 -5.03 -9.70 12.36
N ARG A 75 -5.06 -9.98 11.06
CA ARG A 75 -3.84 -10.01 10.24
C ARG A 75 -3.22 -8.62 10.11
N PHE A 76 -4.03 -7.60 9.92
CA PHE A 76 -3.57 -6.22 9.86
C PHE A 76 -2.89 -5.79 11.16
N GLU A 77 -3.45 -6.13 12.32
CA GLU A 77 -2.81 -5.86 13.61
C GLU A 77 -1.42 -6.51 13.72
N ILE A 78 -1.29 -7.76 13.28
CA ILE A 78 -0.01 -8.47 13.29
C ILE A 78 1.01 -7.81 12.35
N ILE A 79 0.59 -7.43 11.13
CA ILE A 79 1.44 -6.73 10.17
C ILE A 79 1.93 -5.40 10.77
N VAL A 80 1.03 -4.60 11.35
CA VAL A 80 1.39 -3.32 11.98
C VAL A 80 2.38 -3.53 13.13
N ARG A 81 2.15 -4.51 14.01
CA ARG A 81 3.08 -4.84 15.11
C ARG A 81 4.45 -5.28 14.59
N ALA A 82 4.49 -6.06 13.51
CA ALA A 82 5.73 -6.55 12.91
C ALA A 82 6.55 -5.42 12.28
N LEU A 83 5.87 -4.45 11.68
CA LEU A 83 6.50 -3.32 10.98
C LEU A 83 6.79 -2.13 11.90
N ALA A 84 6.13 -2.03 13.06
CA ALA A 84 6.30 -0.93 14.03
C ALA A 84 7.78 -0.60 14.38
N PRO A 85 8.68 -1.57 14.58
CA PRO A 85 10.09 -1.26 14.87
C PRO A 85 10.82 -0.48 13.76
N TYR A 86 10.33 -0.55 12.52
CA TYR A 86 10.93 0.10 11.35
C TYR A 86 10.28 1.46 11.03
N GLY A 87 9.14 1.76 11.65
CA GLY A 87 8.30 2.94 11.37
C GLY A 87 8.76 4.25 12.03
N ARG A 88 10.04 4.41 12.39
CA ARG A 88 10.54 5.73 12.82
C ARG A 88 10.38 6.72 11.66
N GLU A 89 10.09 7.99 11.94
CA GLU A 89 9.75 9.01 10.93
C GLU A 89 10.84 9.19 9.85
N ASP A 90 12.10 8.90 10.17
CA ASP A 90 13.24 8.91 9.24
C ASP A 90 13.80 7.49 8.95
N GLY A 91 13.01 6.47 9.26
CA GLY A 91 13.37 5.07 9.12
C GLY A 91 13.22 4.56 7.69
N PRO A 92 13.88 3.45 7.34
CA PRO A 92 13.81 2.88 6.00
C PRO A 92 12.41 2.39 5.60
N LEU A 93 11.53 2.02 6.54
CA LEU A 93 10.11 1.77 6.23
C LEU A 93 9.39 3.07 5.82
N ALA A 94 9.66 4.18 6.50
CA ALA A 94 9.11 5.48 6.12
C ALA A 94 9.61 5.92 4.74
N ALA A 95 10.90 5.71 4.44
CA ALA A 95 11.46 5.96 3.11
C ALA A 95 10.84 5.07 2.02
N HIS A 96 10.61 3.78 2.31
CA HIS A 96 9.97 2.84 1.38
C HIS A 96 8.50 3.21 1.11
N LEU A 97 7.74 3.50 2.16
CA LEU A 97 6.36 3.99 2.05
C LEU A 97 6.28 5.32 1.30
N ALA A 98 7.20 6.25 1.57
CA ALA A 98 7.29 7.53 0.87
C ALA A 98 7.70 7.38 -0.61
N ALA A 99 8.51 6.36 -0.94
CA ALA A 99 8.85 6.03 -2.34
C ALA A 99 7.65 5.44 -3.10
N LEU A 100 6.81 4.64 -2.41
CA LEU A 100 5.60 4.04 -2.97
C LEU A 100 4.47 5.08 -3.16
N SER A 101 4.27 5.97 -2.19
CA SER A 101 3.25 7.03 -2.26
C SER A 101 3.67 8.24 -3.09
N GLY A 102 4.94 8.28 -3.54
CA GLY A 102 5.50 9.42 -4.25
C GLY A 102 5.76 10.65 -3.37
N GLN A 103 5.71 10.51 -2.04
CA GLN A 103 5.87 11.61 -1.08
C GLN A 103 7.30 11.78 -0.53
N GLY A 104 8.23 10.88 -0.85
CA GLY A 104 9.65 11.02 -0.49
C GLY A 104 10.42 11.92 -1.46
N PRO A 105 11.67 12.34 -1.18
CA PRO A 105 12.46 13.17 -2.09
C PRO A 105 12.53 12.56 -3.51
N GLN A 106 12.69 11.24 -3.64
CA GLN A 106 12.66 10.54 -4.93
C GLN A 106 11.27 10.50 -5.58
N GLY A 107 10.19 10.48 -4.79
CA GLY A 107 8.81 10.58 -5.25
C GLY A 107 8.47 11.98 -5.75
N ALA A 108 8.94 13.02 -5.06
CA ALA A 108 8.90 14.40 -5.51
C ALA A 108 9.68 14.58 -6.83
N TYR A 109 10.85 13.94 -6.99
CA TYR A 109 11.58 13.93 -8.27
C TYR A 109 10.83 13.18 -9.39
N ARG A 110 10.17 12.03 -9.12
CA ARG A 110 9.35 11.33 -10.13
C ARG A 110 8.10 12.11 -10.50
N LYS A 111 7.39 12.68 -9.53
CA LYS A 111 6.19 13.51 -9.75
C LYS A 111 6.54 14.79 -10.49
N ALA A 112 7.60 15.48 -10.06
CA ALA A 112 8.15 16.62 -10.79
C ALA A 112 8.60 16.21 -12.20
N SER A 113 9.23 15.05 -12.39
CA SER A 113 9.59 14.56 -13.73
C SER A 113 8.39 14.22 -14.60
N ALA A 114 7.31 13.66 -14.04
CA ALA A 114 6.09 13.34 -14.78
C ALA A 114 5.29 14.61 -15.14
N GLU A 115 5.15 15.54 -14.20
CA GLU A 115 4.51 16.84 -14.42
C GLU A 115 5.33 17.72 -15.38
N SER A 116 6.66 17.68 -15.27
CA SER A 116 7.59 18.35 -16.18
C SER A 116 7.57 17.71 -17.57
N ALA A 117 7.51 16.38 -17.69
CA ALA A 117 7.43 15.70 -18.98
C ALA A 117 6.18 16.11 -19.76
N ALA A 118 5.03 16.32 -19.09
CA ALA A 118 3.82 16.86 -19.72
C ALA A 118 3.99 18.32 -20.19
N LEU A 119 4.74 19.14 -19.43
CA LEU A 119 5.09 20.52 -19.83
C LEU A 119 6.07 20.56 -21.01
N PHE A 120 7.04 19.64 -21.07
CA PHE A 120 7.97 19.51 -22.21
C PHE A 120 7.30 18.93 -23.46
N ALA A 121 6.36 17.99 -23.31
CA ALA A 121 5.56 17.46 -24.42
C ALA A 121 4.67 18.55 -25.06
N ARG A 122 4.10 19.46 -24.26
CA ARG A 122 3.32 20.60 -24.77
C ARG A 122 4.18 21.64 -25.50
N ARG A 123 5.45 21.83 -25.11
CA ARG A 123 6.36 22.76 -25.82
C ARG A 123 6.83 22.23 -27.18
N LYS A 124 6.82 20.92 -27.43
CA LYS A 124 7.13 20.33 -28.75
C LYS A 124 5.95 20.33 -29.74
N LEU A 125 4.72 20.59 -29.28
CA LEU A 125 3.52 20.69 -30.14
C LEU A 125 3.10 22.13 -30.45
N GLY A 126 3.82 23.13 -29.93
CA GLY A 126 3.55 24.57 -30.15
C GLY A 126 4.63 25.29 -30.97
N GLN A 127 5.48 24.56 -31.69
CA GLN A 127 6.34 25.14 -32.73
C GLN A 127 5.93 24.57 -34.09
N ALA A 128 4.92 25.20 -34.67
CA ALA A 128 4.68 25.27 -36.11
C ALA A 128 4.29 26.71 -36.43
#